data_AF-A0A537ZM06-F1
#
_entry.id   AF-A0A537ZM06-F1
#
_cell.length_a   1.000
_cell.length_b   1.000
_cell.length_c   1.000
_cell.angle_alpha   90.00
_cell.angle_beta   90.00
_cell.angle_gamma   90.00
#
_symmetry.space_group_name_H-M   'P 1'
#
loop_
_entity.id
_entity.type
_entity.pdbx_description
1 polymer ?
#
loop_
_entity_poly.entity_id
_entity_poly.type
_entity_poly.pdbx_seq_one_letter_code
_entity_poly.pdbx_strand_id
1 'polypeptide(L)'
;MSLRARLLITSVVLVAAGLLVANVATYRLLSNFLLHRTDDQLVAAQGPVLDALQFGSEVPDHQAPTFLVPPGTYAEVRNGSGAPLVWKFFGYETKAGQRPVCPKDLPGSSSSSKEG
;
A
#
# COMPACT_ATOMS: atom_id res chain seq x y z
N MET A 1 21.15 36.20 37.41
CA MET A 1 21.23 34.90 36.72
C MET A 1 22.69 34.54 36.52
N SER A 2 23.17 33.44 37.10
CA SER A 2 24.59 33.07 37.06
C SER A 2 24.98 32.55 35.67
N LEU A 3 26.23 32.78 35.25
CA LEU A 3 26.77 32.33 33.95
C LEU A 3 26.54 30.82 33.71
N ARG A 4 26.63 30.03 34.79
CA ARG A 4 26.40 28.58 34.79
C ARG A 4 24.97 28.22 34.37
N ALA A 5 23.96 28.93 34.89
CA ALA A 5 22.58 28.68 34.51
C ALA A 5 22.33 28.94 33.01
N ARG A 6 22.96 29.99 32.46
CA ARG A 6 22.84 30.36 31.05
C ARG A 6 23.41 29.28 30.13
N LEU A 7 24.59 28.75 30.47
CA LEU A 7 25.23 27.66 29.72
C LEU A 7 24.43 26.35 29.77
N LEU A 8 23.84 26.02 30.93
CA LEU A 8 23.01 24.83 31.06
C LEU A 8 21.74 24.92 30.20
N ILE A 9 21.04 26.07 30.24
CA ILE A 9 19.83 26.27 29.43
C ILE A 9 20.16 26.14 27.94
N THR A 10 21.24 26.76 27.46
CA THR A 10 21.63 26.65 26.05
C THR A 10 21.95 25.22 25.63
N SER A 11 22.62 24.46 26.50
CA SER A 11 22.94 23.05 26.22
C SER A 11 21.67 22.20 26.14
N VAL A 12 20.76 22.35 27.10
CA VAL A 12 19.48 21.61 27.11
C VAL A 12 18.66 21.91 25.88
N VAL A 13 18.55 23.18 25.48
CA VAL A 13 17.82 23.57 24.27
C VAL A 13 18.46 22.96 23.02
N LEU A 14 19.79 23.00 22.92
CA LEU A 14 20.51 22.45 21.78
C LEU A 14 20.33 20.92 21.68
N VAL A 15 20.42 20.22 22.81
CA VAL A 15 20.18 18.76 22.87
C VAL A 15 18.72 18.44 22.52
N ALA A 16 17.76 19.18 23.06
CA ALA A 16 16.35 18.98 22.75
C ALA A 16 16.06 19.18 21.26
N ALA A 17 16.65 20.22 20.64
CA ALA A 17 16.54 20.45 19.21
C ALA A 17 17.14 19.30 18.39
N GLY A 18 18.31 18.79 18.78
CA GLY A 18 18.94 17.63 18.14
C GLY A 18 18.09 16.37 18.22
N LEU A 19 17.50 16.08 19.39
CA LEU A 19 16.57 14.96 19.55
C LEU A 19 15.33 15.09 18.68
N LEU A 20 14.78 16.30 18.54
CA LEU A 20 13.60 16.54 17.73
C LEU A 20 13.89 16.25 16.25
N VAL A 21 15.02 16.74 15.74
CA VAL A 21 15.48 16.45 14.37
C VAL A 21 15.72 14.96 14.17
N ALA A 22 16.39 14.29 15.12
CA ALA A 22 16.64 12.85 15.04
C ALA A 22 15.33 12.04 15.02
N ASN A 23 14.34 12.43 15.81
CA ASN A 23 13.03 11.78 15.83
C ASN A 23 12.30 11.94 14.50
N VAL A 24 12.29 13.16 13.94
CA VAL A 24 11.66 13.43 12.63
C VAL A 24 12.36 12.64 11.52
N ALA A 25 13.69 12.63 11.52
CA ALA A 25 14.46 11.84 10.55
C ALA A 25 14.10 10.35 10.67
N THR A 26 14.12 9.79 11.88
CA THR A 26 13.79 8.39 12.12
C THR A 26 12.39 8.05 11.64
N TYR A 27 11.41 8.90 11.95
CA TYR A 27 10.03 8.72 11.49
C TYR A 27 9.94 8.74 9.96
N ARG A 28 10.60 9.70 9.30
CA ARG A 28 10.60 9.81 7.83
C ARG A 28 11.25 8.59 7.18
N LEU A 29 12.37 8.11 7.70
CA LEU A 29 13.03 6.91 7.18
C LEU A 29 12.14 5.67 7.34
N LEU A 30 11.54 5.47 8.52
CA LEU A 30 10.69 4.30 8.77
C LEU A 30 9.40 4.36 7.93
N SER A 31 8.75 5.52 7.87
CA SER A 31 7.55 5.74 7.05
C SER A 31 7.83 5.48 5.58
N ASN A 32 8.92 6.03 5.05
CA ASN A 32 9.23 5.90 3.64
C ASN A 32 9.58 4.45 3.29
N PHE A 33 10.31 3.75 4.16
CA PHE A 33 10.64 2.33 3.97
C PHE A 33 9.39 1.45 3.99
N LEU A 34 8.48 1.67 4.94
CA LEU A 34 7.23 0.90 5.02
C LEU A 34 6.36 1.12 3.78
N LEU A 35 6.20 2.37 3.35
CA LEU A 35 5.43 2.71 2.15
C LEU A 35 6.06 2.11 0.88
N HIS A 36 7.36 2.31 0.66
CA HIS A 36 8.05 1.73 -0.50
C HIS A 36 7.96 0.21 -0.53
N ARG A 37 8.14 -0.45 0.62
CA ARG A 37 8.05 -1.90 0.70
C ARG A 37 6.65 -2.41 0.42
N THR A 38 5.62 -1.73 0.91
CA THR A 38 4.23 -2.09 0.60
C THR A 38 3.95 -1.89 -0.88
N ASP A 39 4.37 -0.77 -1.46
CA ASP A 39 4.19 -0.50 -2.90
C ASP A 39 4.91 -1.54 -3.77
N ASP A 40 6.16 -1.90 -3.44
CA ASP A 40 6.91 -2.95 -4.13
C ASP A 40 6.20 -4.31 -4.04
N GLN A 41 5.59 -4.62 -2.90
CA GLN A 41 4.81 -5.85 -2.74
C GLN A 41 3.53 -5.84 -3.58
N LEU A 42 2.83 -4.71 -3.68
CA LEU A 42 1.66 -4.56 -4.55
C LEU A 42 2.03 -4.70 -6.03
N VAL A 43 3.12 -4.06 -6.46
CA VAL A 43 3.61 -4.16 -7.84
C VAL A 43 4.04 -5.60 -8.17
N ALA A 44 4.77 -6.26 -7.26
CA ALA A 44 5.18 -7.64 -7.43
C ALA A 44 3.98 -8.61 -7.49
N ALA A 45 2.90 -8.34 -6.75
CA ALA A 45 1.69 -9.16 -6.76
C ALA A 45 0.86 -9.00 -8.04
N GLN A 46 0.97 -7.88 -8.76
CA GLN A 46 0.14 -7.61 -9.94
C GLN A 46 0.32 -8.67 -11.05
N GLY A 47 1.56 -9.05 -11.37
CA GLY A 47 1.86 -10.01 -12.43
C GLY A 47 1.19 -11.36 -12.20
N PRO A 48 1.45 -12.03 -11.06
CA PRO A 48 0.86 -13.34 -10.83
C PRO A 48 -0.65 -13.26 -10.45
N VAL A 49 -1.18 -12.13 -9.97
CA VAL A 49 -2.64 -11.91 -9.85
C VAL A 49 -3.28 -11.87 -11.23
N LEU A 50 -2.68 -11.17 -12.19
CA LEU A 50 -3.20 -11.09 -13.55
C LEU A 50 -3.22 -12.46 -14.22
N ASP A 51 -2.16 -13.25 -14.01
CA ASP A 51 -2.09 -14.65 -14.43
C ASP A 51 -3.26 -15.47 -13.85
N ALA A 52 -3.46 -15.39 -12.53
CA ALA A 52 -4.57 -16.09 -11.85
C ALA A 52 -5.98 -15.62 -12.28
N LEU A 53 -6.12 -14.37 -12.74
CA LEU A 53 -7.37 -13.83 -13.29
C LEU A 53 -7.61 -14.26 -14.75
N GLN A 54 -6.54 -14.43 -15.55
CA GLN A 54 -6.61 -14.90 -16.93
C GLN A 54 -6.88 -16.41 -17.02
N PHE A 55 -6.23 -17.21 -16.16
CA PHE A 55 -6.34 -18.67 -16.15
C PHE A 55 -7.53 -19.22 -15.34
N GLY A 56 -8.45 -18.34 -14.92
CA GLY A 56 -9.83 -18.70 -14.58
C GLY A 56 -10.03 -20.04 -13.87
N SER A 57 -9.69 -20.11 -12.58
CA SER A 57 -10.19 -21.12 -11.62
C SER A 57 -9.94 -22.62 -11.94
N GLU A 58 -9.13 -22.97 -12.93
CA GLU A 58 -8.84 -24.38 -13.28
C GLU A 58 -7.35 -24.69 -13.24
N VAL A 59 -6.63 -24.04 -12.31
CA VAL A 59 -5.28 -24.47 -11.95
C VAL A 59 -5.44 -25.56 -10.88
N PRO A 60 -4.96 -26.79 -11.11
CA PRO A 60 -4.97 -27.84 -10.09
C PRO A 60 -4.34 -27.28 -8.80
N ASP A 61 -4.91 -27.63 -7.65
CA ASP A 61 -4.57 -27.14 -6.31
C ASP A 61 -3.06 -27.23 -5.95
N HIS A 62 -2.28 -27.95 -6.77
CA HIS A 62 -0.84 -28.14 -6.65
C HIS A 62 0.00 -27.08 -7.40
N GLN A 63 -0.63 -26.15 -8.13
CA GLN A 63 0.05 -25.18 -9.00
C GLN A 63 -0.51 -23.75 -8.90
N ALA A 64 -1.53 -23.53 -8.08
CA ALA A 64 -1.89 -22.18 -7.66
C ALA A 64 -0.69 -21.60 -6.90
N PRO A 65 -0.11 -20.45 -7.32
CA PRO A 65 1.04 -19.89 -6.64
C PRO A 65 0.68 -19.65 -5.18
N THR A 66 1.23 -20.46 -4.29
CA THR A 66 0.83 -20.61 -2.87
C THR A 66 1.10 -19.34 -2.04
N PHE A 67 1.52 -18.24 -2.67
CA PHE A 67 1.97 -17.01 -2.00
C PHE A 67 1.59 -15.72 -2.74
N LEU A 68 0.54 -15.73 -3.55
CA LEU A 68 0.30 -14.62 -4.45
C LEU A 68 -0.21 -13.35 -3.74
N VAL A 69 -1.13 -13.52 -2.79
CA VAL A 69 -1.73 -12.45 -2.00
C VAL A 69 -2.39 -13.06 -0.77
N PRO A 70 -2.49 -12.34 0.37
CA PRO A 70 -3.14 -12.86 1.57
C PRO A 70 -4.60 -13.29 1.31
N PRO A 71 -5.12 -14.31 2.03
CA PRO A 71 -6.54 -14.65 1.96
C PRO A 71 -7.41 -13.45 2.36
N GLY A 72 -8.52 -13.24 1.64
CA GLY A 72 -9.35 -12.05 1.74
C GLY A 72 -9.02 -10.95 0.74
N THR A 73 -7.97 -11.13 -0.07
CA THR A 73 -7.63 -10.16 -1.11
C THR A 73 -8.67 -10.18 -2.23
N TYR A 74 -9.15 -9.01 -2.59
CA TYR A 74 -9.97 -8.77 -3.76
C TYR A 74 -9.11 -8.23 -4.90
N ALA A 75 -9.20 -8.82 -6.08
CA ALA A 75 -8.58 -8.28 -7.29
C ALA A 75 -9.62 -8.07 -8.39
N GLU A 76 -9.46 -6.98 -9.12
CA GLU A 76 -10.31 -6.61 -10.24
C GLU A 76 -9.48 -5.93 -11.33
N VAL A 77 -9.63 -6.40 -12.56
CA VAL A 77 -9.16 -5.69 -13.75
C VAL A 77 -10.27 -4.77 -14.22
N ARG A 78 -9.95 -3.50 -14.44
CA ARG A 78 -10.89 -2.46 -14.89
C ARG A 78 -10.46 -1.90 -16.24
N ASN A 79 -11.43 -1.48 -17.05
CA ASN A 79 -11.15 -0.72 -18.27
C ASN A 79 -10.89 0.77 -17.95
N GLY A 80 -10.51 1.56 -18.96
CA GLY A 80 -10.24 3.01 -18.80
C GLY A 80 -11.43 3.88 -18.37
N SER A 81 -12.65 3.33 -18.38
CA SER A 81 -13.86 3.97 -17.85
C SER A 81 -14.18 3.61 -16.40
N GLY A 82 -13.33 2.79 -15.76
CA GLY A 82 -13.54 2.31 -14.39
C GLY A 82 -14.57 1.18 -14.29
N ALA A 83 -14.98 0.56 -15.39
CA ALA A 83 -15.86 -0.60 -15.36
C ALA A 83 -15.04 -1.89 -15.15
N PRO A 84 -15.53 -2.85 -14.33
CA PRO A 84 -14.94 -4.18 -14.18
C PRO A 84 -14.87 -4.92 -15.52
N LEU A 85 -13.75 -5.58 -15.80
CA LEU A 85 -13.64 -6.59 -16.84
C LEU A 85 -13.69 -7.99 -16.21
N VAL A 86 -12.84 -8.24 -15.22
CA VAL A 86 -12.71 -9.53 -14.52
C VAL A 86 -12.42 -9.26 -13.05
N TRP A 87 -12.97 -10.06 -12.14
CA TRP A 87 -12.70 -9.97 -10.71
C TRP A 87 -12.68 -11.33 -10.02
N LYS A 88 -11.94 -11.42 -8.90
CA LYS A 88 -11.84 -12.63 -8.08
C LYS A 88 -11.48 -12.28 -6.64
N PHE A 89 -11.92 -13.12 -5.71
CA PHE A 89 -11.44 -13.14 -4.33
C PHE A 89 -10.47 -14.30 -4.13
N PHE A 90 -9.41 -14.04 -3.37
CA PHE A 90 -8.43 -15.06 -2.98
C PHE A 90 -8.75 -15.57 -1.57
N GLY A 91 -8.77 -16.90 -1.40
CA GLY A 91 -8.79 -17.57 -0.09
C GLY A 91 -10.14 -17.78 0.59
N TYR A 92 -11.24 -17.16 0.14
CA TYR A 92 -12.58 -17.42 0.68
C TYR A 92 -13.57 -17.81 -0.41
N GLU A 93 -14.35 -18.87 -0.14
CA GLU A 93 -15.55 -19.25 -0.88
C GLU A 93 -16.52 -18.05 -0.88
N THR A 94 -16.51 -17.28 -1.97
CA THR A 94 -17.35 -16.08 -2.08
C THR A 94 -18.58 -16.40 -2.88
N LYS A 95 -19.76 -16.17 -2.28
CA LYS A 95 -21.02 -16.22 -3.02
C LYS A 95 -21.00 -15.13 -4.09
N ALA A 96 -21.34 -15.50 -5.33
CA ALA A 96 -21.50 -14.56 -6.42
C ALA A 96 -22.45 -13.41 -6.00
N GLY A 97 -21.94 -12.18 -5.90
CA GLY A 97 -22.72 -10.99 -5.54
C GLY A 97 -22.14 -10.09 -4.45
N GLN A 98 -21.18 -10.55 -3.63
CA GLN A 98 -20.50 -9.73 -2.61
C GLN A 98 -19.28 -8.99 -3.17
N ARG A 99 -19.48 -8.17 -4.19
CA ARG A 99 -18.40 -7.36 -4.76
C ARG A 99 -18.22 -6.06 -3.95
N PRO A 100 -16.99 -5.69 -3.53
CA PRO A 100 -16.73 -4.40 -2.90
C PRO A 100 -17.06 -3.25 -3.85
N VAL A 101 -17.65 -2.17 -3.33
CA VAL A 101 -17.88 -0.96 -4.12
C VAL A 101 -16.55 -0.21 -4.23
N CYS A 102 -15.81 -0.46 -5.32
CA CYS A 102 -14.59 0.28 -5.61
C CYS A 102 -14.92 1.64 -6.25
N PRO A 103 -14.33 2.75 -5.75
CA PRO A 103 -14.46 4.07 -6.36
C PRO A 103 -14.13 4.02 -7.85
N LYS A 104 -14.87 4.79 -8.67
CA LYS A 104 -14.64 4.82 -10.13
C LYS A 104 -13.29 5.47 -10.47
N ASP A 105 -12.89 6.45 -9.67
CA ASP A 105 -11.66 7.21 -9.85
C ASP A 105 -10.58 6.66 -8.93
N LEU A 106 -9.64 5.93 -9.52
CA LEU A 106 -8.41 5.52 -8.86
C LEU A 106 -7.28 6.46 -9.28
N PRO A 107 -6.35 6.82 -8.38
CA PRO A 107 -5.18 7.61 -8.75
C PRO A 107 -4.42 6.94 -9.90
N GLY A 108 -4.20 7.68 -11.01
CA GLY A 108 -3.54 7.15 -12.20
C GLY A 108 -4.46 6.47 -13.23
N SER A 109 -5.77 6.43 -12.99
CA SER A 109 -6.75 6.03 -14.02
C SER A 109 -7.06 7.20 -14.96
N SER A 110 -7.39 6.91 -16.22
CA SER A 110 -7.78 7.93 -17.20
C SER A 110 -9.02 8.73 -16.78
N SER A 111 -9.83 8.23 -15.83
CA SER A 111 -10.96 8.96 -15.26
C SER A 111 -10.56 9.94 -14.15
N SER A 112 -9.38 9.76 -13.52
CA SER A 112 -8.84 10.70 -12.52
C SER A 112 -8.24 11.97 -13.14
N SER A 113 -8.24 12.11 -14.47
CA SER A 113 -7.71 13.27 -15.20
C SER A 113 -8.74 14.41 -15.31
N LYS A 114 -9.50 14.65 -14.24
CA LYS A 114 -10.40 15.81 -14.13
C LYS A 114 -10.42 16.38 -12.70
N GLU A 115 -9.28 16.87 -12.24
CA GLU A 115 -9.27 18.00 -11.29
C GLU A 115 -8.18 18.97 -11.75
N GLY A 116 -8.62 20.11 -12.28
CA GLY A 116 -7.85 21.32 -12.53
C GLY A 116 -8.46 22.46 -11.74
#